data_AF-A0A645FWC2-F1
#
_entry.id   AF-A0A645FWC2-F1
#
_cell.length_a   1.000
_cell.length_b   1.000
_cell.length_c   1.000
_cell.angle_alpha   90.00
_cell.angle_beta   90.00
_cell.angle_gamma   90.00
#
_symmetry.space_group_name_H-M   'P 1'
#
loop_
_entity.id
_entity.type
_entity.pdbx_description
1 polymer ?
#
loop_
_entity_poly.entity_id
_entity_poly.type
_entity_poly.pdbx_seq_one_letter_code
_entity_poly.pdbx_strand_id
1 'polypeptide(L)'
;MVLEGAKDFLKPGGIVLINASFQYGSERVLSLAKPESGYRYLGVAASTERVPFDLTRADLLSCLRNYALEEHRGGMRYTFFANAEEDERVLDARSALRNYEEHGVSPYTMWQTHLFERVSA
;
A
#
# COMPACT_ATOMS: atom_id res chain seq x y z
N MET A 1 -13.96 -8.20 -1.75
CA MET A 1 -12.99 -7.33 -1.07
C MET A 1 -12.69 -7.93 0.31
N VAL A 2 -11.46 -7.85 0.84
CA VAL A 2 -11.06 -8.56 2.08
C VAL A 2 -11.98 -8.25 3.27
N LEU A 3 -12.40 -6.98 3.44
CA LEU A 3 -13.29 -6.60 4.53
C LEU A 3 -14.73 -7.11 4.36
N GLU A 4 -15.24 -7.23 3.13
CA GLU A 4 -16.60 -7.73 2.88
C GLU A 4 -16.79 -9.15 3.40
N GLY A 5 -15.82 -10.03 3.18
CA GLY A 5 -15.87 -11.41 3.67
C GLY A 5 -15.77 -11.53 5.20
N ALA A 6 -15.34 -10.48 5.90
CA ALA A 6 -15.21 -10.48 7.35
C ALA A 6 -16.51 -10.04 8.06
N LYS A 7 -17.48 -9.46 7.34
CA LYS A 7 -18.70 -8.87 7.92
C LYS A 7 -19.51 -9.86 8.74
N ASP A 8 -19.68 -11.06 8.21
CA ASP A 8 -20.52 -12.10 8.84
C ASP A 8 -19.89 -12.68 10.11
N PHE A 9 -18.61 -12.40 10.35
CA PHE A 9 -17.85 -12.92 11.48
C PHE A 9 -17.59 -11.87 12.56
N LEU A 10 -17.94 -10.60 12.32
CA LEU A 10 -17.61 -9.48 13.19
C LEU A 10 -18.86 -8.79 13.73
N LYS A 11 -18.93 -8.67 15.06
CA LYS A 11 -19.93 -7.83 15.73
C LYS A 11 -19.60 -6.34 15.52
N PRO A 12 -20.58 -5.43 15.66
CA PRO A 12 -20.29 -4.00 15.78
C PRO A 12 -19.24 -3.72 16.87
N GLY A 13 -18.31 -2.81 16.59
CA GLY A 13 -17.11 -2.55 17.38
C GLY A 13 -15.95 -3.53 17.13
N GLY A 14 -16.16 -4.56 16.30
CA GLY A 14 -15.13 -5.53 15.92
C GLY A 14 -13.99 -4.87 15.16
N ILE A 15 -12.75 -5.18 15.57
CA ILE A 15 -11.54 -4.62 15.00
C ILE A 15 -10.98 -5.54 13.91
N VAL A 16 -10.60 -4.95 12.78
CA VAL A 16 -9.84 -5.61 11.71
C VAL A 16 -8.50 -4.92 11.56
N LEU A 17 -7.45 -5.74 11.54
CA LEU A 17 -6.09 -5.32 11.25
C LEU A 17 -5.73 -5.79 9.84
N ILE A 18 -5.41 -4.85 8.96
CA ILE A 18 -4.90 -5.15 7.62
C ILE A 18 -3.43 -4.81 7.58
N ASN A 19 -2.59 -5.83 7.43
CA ASN A 19 -1.17 -5.63 7.14
C ASN A 19 -0.99 -5.49 5.63
N ALA A 20 -0.50 -4.33 5.17
CA ALA A 20 -0.34 -4.01 3.77
C ALA A 20 1.04 -3.39 3.52
N SER A 21 1.61 -3.68 2.35
CA SER A 21 2.81 -2.99 1.89
C SER A 21 2.44 -1.56 1.50
N PHE A 22 3.25 -0.60 1.94
CA PHE A 22 3.08 0.83 1.70
C PHE A 22 2.91 1.16 0.20
N GLN A 23 3.52 0.35 -0.67
CA GLN A 23 3.44 0.49 -2.12
C GLN A 23 2.02 0.50 -2.70
N TYR A 24 1.05 -0.10 -2.02
CA TYR A 24 -0.34 -0.03 -2.46
C TYR A 24 -0.97 1.37 -2.32
N GLY A 25 -0.34 2.27 -1.57
CA GLY A 25 -0.78 3.64 -1.38
C GLY A 25 -1.99 3.76 -0.45
N SER A 26 -2.09 4.92 0.20
CA SER A 26 -3.15 5.22 1.17
C SER A 26 -4.55 5.21 0.53
N GLU A 27 -4.68 5.61 -0.74
CA GLU A 27 -5.95 5.65 -1.45
C GLU A 27 -6.61 4.25 -1.53
N ARG A 28 -5.84 3.20 -1.86
CA ARG A 28 -6.36 1.83 -1.89
C ARG A 28 -6.84 1.38 -0.53
N VAL A 29 -6.09 1.68 0.52
CA VAL A 29 -6.44 1.33 1.91
C VAL A 29 -7.72 2.06 2.34
N LEU A 30 -7.80 3.37 2.10
CA LEU A 30 -8.95 4.20 2.47
C LEU A 30 -10.21 3.79 1.69
N SER A 31 -10.06 3.29 0.46
CA SER A 31 -11.18 2.78 -0.34
C SER A 31 -11.91 1.60 0.32
N LEU A 32 -11.26 0.91 1.26
CA LEU A 32 -11.87 -0.18 2.03
C LEU A 32 -12.87 0.30 3.09
N ALA A 33 -12.80 1.58 3.49
CA ALA A 33 -13.69 2.21 4.47
C ALA A 33 -14.71 3.16 3.84
N LYS A 34 -15.08 2.94 2.56
CA LYS A 34 -16.19 3.69 1.94
C LYS A 34 -17.50 3.50 2.73
N PRO A 35 -18.44 4.45 2.71
CA PRO A 35 -19.65 4.39 3.53
C PRO A 35 -20.42 3.06 3.45
N GLU A 36 -20.52 2.47 2.26
CA GLU A 36 -21.19 1.20 1.98
C GLU A 36 -20.46 -0.04 2.54
N SER A 37 -19.19 0.11 2.93
CA SER A 37 -18.39 -0.99 3.48
C SER A 37 -18.84 -1.38 4.89
N GLY A 38 -19.52 -0.51 5.64
CA GLY A 38 -19.83 -0.75 7.06
C GLY A 38 -18.59 -0.82 7.95
N TYR A 39 -17.45 -0.32 7.47
CA TYR A 39 -16.21 -0.18 8.22
C TYR A 39 -15.79 1.28 8.31
N ARG A 40 -15.20 1.64 9.45
CA ARG A 40 -14.54 2.92 9.69
C ARG A 40 -13.05 2.72 9.75
N TYR A 41 -12.28 3.51 9.01
CA TYR A 41 -10.82 3.54 9.13
C TYR A 41 -10.40 4.34 10.37
N LEU A 42 -9.51 3.77 11.17
CA LEU A 42 -9.04 4.36 12.43
C LEU A 42 -7.57 4.81 12.37
N GLY A 43 -6.86 4.55 11.27
CA GLY A 43 -5.48 4.97 11.09
C GLY A 43 -4.48 3.80 11.00
N VAL A 44 -3.20 4.15 11.09
CA VAL A 44 -2.09 3.20 11.12
C VAL A 44 -1.78 2.86 12.58
N ALA A 45 -1.86 1.57 12.92
CA ALA A 45 -1.56 1.07 14.27
C ALA A 45 -0.06 0.79 14.46
N ALA A 46 0.64 0.39 13.40
CA ALA A 46 2.07 0.11 13.42
C ALA A 46 2.67 0.20 12.01
N SER A 47 3.97 0.53 11.94
CA SER A 47 4.76 0.51 10.71
C SER A 47 6.12 -0.14 10.97
N THR A 48 6.68 -0.82 9.98
CA THR A 48 8.10 -1.21 10.02
C THR A 48 8.99 -0.03 9.61
N GLU A 49 10.29 -0.20 9.80
CA GLU A 49 11.28 0.69 9.19
C GLU A 49 11.17 0.67 7.65
N ARG A 50 11.65 1.75 7.02
CA ARG A 50 11.81 1.82 5.57
C ARG A 50 12.91 0.87 5.14
N VAL A 51 12.62 0.01 4.18
CA VAL A 51 13.58 -0.92 3.60
C VAL A 51 13.59 -0.78 2.08
N PRO A 52 14.73 -1.04 1.42
CA PRO A 52 14.76 -1.08 -0.04
C PRO A 52 13.76 -2.11 -0.57
N PHE A 53 12.98 -1.75 -1.57
CA PHE A 53 12.26 -2.70 -2.38
C PHE A 53 13.28 -3.35 -3.32
N ASP A 54 13.88 -4.46 -2.89
CA ASP A 54 15.09 -5.03 -3.50
C ASP A 54 14.90 -5.46 -4.96
N LEU A 55 15.18 -4.53 -5.88
CA LEU A 55 15.03 -4.74 -7.33
C LEU A 55 16.15 -5.59 -7.94
N THR A 56 17.18 -5.98 -7.16
CA THR A 56 18.15 -6.99 -7.62
C THR A 56 17.50 -8.36 -7.76
N ARG A 57 16.39 -8.59 -7.04
CA ARG A 57 15.55 -9.76 -7.23
C ARG A 57 14.64 -9.60 -8.44
N ALA A 58 14.75 -10.54 -9.38
CA ALA A 58 14.00 -10.52 -10.63
C ALA A 58 12.47 -10.53 -10.44
N ASP A 59 11.97 -11.18 -9.39
CA ASP A 59 10.53 -11.21 -9.08
C ASP A 59 10.02 -9.83 -8.64
N LEU A 60 10.75 -9.14 -7.77
CA LEU A 60 10.38 -7.79 -7.32
C LEU A 60 10.51 -6.75 -8.45
N LEU A 61 11.52 -6.88 -9.31
CA LEU A 61 11.62 -6.06 -10.52
C LEU A 61 10.44 -6.30 -11.47
N SER A 62 10.04 -7.57 -11.65
CA SER A 62 8.84 -7.89 -12.43
C SER A 62 7.59 -7.29 -11.81
N CYS A 63 7.44 -7.30 -10.48
CA CYS A 63 6.34 -6.66 -9.78
C CYS A 63 6.31 -5.15 -10.05
N LEU A 64 7.44 -4.45 -9.93
CA LEU A 64 7.50 -3.00 -10.19
C LEU A 64 7.13 -2.66 -11.65
N ARG A 65 7.60 -3.47 -12.62
CA ARG A 65 7.21 -3.32 -14.03
C ARG A 65 5.70 -3.48 -14.23
N ASN A 66 5.08 -4.45 -13.56
CA ASN A 66 3.64 -4.64 -13.62
C ASN A 66 2.88 -3.45 -13.01
N TYR A 67 3.35 -2.91 -11.89
CA TYR A 67 2.77 -1.72 -11.26
C TYR A 67 2.87 -0.49 -12.18
N ALA A 68 4.04 -0.26 -12.79
CA ALA A 68 4.23 0.83 -13.74
C ALA A 68 3.34 0.69 -14.98
N LEU A 69 3.11 -0.54 -15.46
CA LEU A 69 2.20 -0.83 -16.57
C LEU A 69 0.74 -0.59 -16.19
N GLU A 70 0.32 -0.98 -14.98
CA GLU A 70 -1.01 -0.69 -14.47
C GLU A 70 -1.26 0.81 -14.39
N GLU A 71 -0.34 1.58 -13.80
CA GLU A 71 -0.41 3.05 -13.77
C GLU A 71 -0.47 3.66 -15.17
N HIS A 72 0.33 3.14 -16.11
CA HIS A 72 0.32 3.60 -17.50
C HIS A 72 -1.04 3.37 -18.18
N ARG A 73 -1.76 2.30 -17.82
CA ARG A 73 -3.10 1.98 -18.31
C ARG A 73 -4.22 2.77 -17.61
N GLY A 74 -3.88 3.71 -16.72
CA GLY A 74 -4.84 4.48 -15.94
C GLY A 74 -5.36 3.77 -14.69
N GLY A 75 -4.67 2.72 -14.25
CA GLY A 75 -4.93 2.11 -12.94
C GLY A 75 -4.46 2.99 -11.79
N MET A 76 -4.72 2.54 -10.55
CA MET A 76 -4.41 3.32 -9.36
C MET A 76 -2.90 3.48 -9.15
N ARG A 77 -2.50 4.63 -8.60
CA ARG A 77 -1.10 4.95 -8.34
C ARG A 77 -0.53 4.10 -7.20
N TYR A 78 0.66 3.54 -7.39
CA TYR A 78 1.47 2.91 -6.34
C TYR A 78 2.40 3.95 -5.69
N THR A 79 2.86 3.70 -4.47
CA THR A 79 3.58 4.71 -3.69
C THR A 79 4.83 4.16 -3.03
N PHE A 80 6.00 4.63 -3.45
CA PHE A 80 7.27 4.28 -2.81
C PHE A 80 7.93 5.51 -2.21
N PHE A 81 8.82 5.34 -1.23
CA PHE A 81 9.70 6.41 -0.77
C PHE A 81 10.93 6.52 -1.68
N ALA A 82 11.38 7.75 -1.92
CA ALA A 82 12.56 8.00 -2.75
C ALA A 82 13.87 7.60 -2.04
N ASN A 83 13.90 7.64 -0.71
CA ASN A 83 15.07 7.36 0.11
C ASN A 83 14.70 6.69 1.45
N ALA A 84 15.72 6.28 2.20
CA ALA A 84 15.57 5.67 3.53
C ALA A 84 15.29 6.68 4.65
N GLU A 85 15.62 7.95 4.42
CA GLU A 85 15.57 9.03 5.42
C GLU A 85 14.14 9.53 5.65
N GLU A 86 13.92 10.42 6.64
CA GLU A 86 12.60 10.97 6.97
C GLU A 86 12.01 11.90 5.88
N ASP A 87 12.70 12.10 4.76
CA ASP A 87 12.13 12.81 3.62
C ASP A 87 10.83 12.11 3.18
N GLU A 88 9.73 12.86 3.20
CA GLU A 88 8.41 12.36 2.82
C GLU A 88 8.23 12.28 1.29
N ARG A 89 9.29 12.55 0.51
CA ARG A 89 9.23 12.44 -0.93
C ARG A 89 8.88 11.01 -1.38
N VAL A 90 7.73 10.92 -2.03
CA VAL A 90 7.23 9.68 -2.62
C VAL A 90 7.36 9.66 -4.15
N LEU A 91 7.44 8.46 -4.70
CA LEU A 91 7.50 8.13 -6.12
C LEU A 91 6.30 7.27 -6.49
N ASP A 92 5.78 7.46 -7.71
CA ASP A 92 4.94 6.43 -8.35
C ASP A 92 5.77 5.27 -8.91
N ALA A 93 5.12 4.17 -9.29
CA ALA A 93 5.82 3.01 -9.83
C ALA A 93 6.56 3.33 -11.12
N ARG A 94 5.98 4.17 -11.99
CA ARG A 94 6.65 4.60 -13.25
C ARG A 94 7.95 5.36 -12.98
N SER A 95 7.95 6.29 -12.03
CA SER A 95 9.13 7.08 -11.68
C SER A 95 10.15 6.25 -10.92
N ALA A 96 9.71 5.35 -10.05
CA ALA A 96 10.59 4.41 -9.37
C ALA A 96 11.29 3.45 -10.36
N LEU A 97 10.55 2.92 -11.34
CA LEU A 97 11.11 2.07 -12.39
C LEU A 97 12.14 2.82 -13.23
N ARG A 98 11.80 4.02 -13.71
CA ARG A 98 12.74 4.85 -14.48
C ARG A 98 14.03 5.14 -13.70
N ASN A 99 13.91 5.52 -12.42
CA ASN A 99 15.05 5.79 -11.57
C ASN A 99 15.95 4.55 -11.40
N TYR A 100 15.36 3.36 -11.26
CA TYR A 100 16.12 2.12 -11.20
C TYR A 100 16.80 1.78 -12.55
N GLU A 101 16.11 1.98 -13.68
CA GLU A 101 16.67 1.70 -15.01
C GLU A 101 17.79 2.67 -15.40
N GLU A 102 17.68 3.94 -15.01
CA GLU A 102 18.66 4.98 -15.33
C GLU A 102 19.85 5.00 -14.35
N HIS A 103 19.62 4.67 -13.09
CA HIS A 103 20.61 4.89 -12.01
C HIS A 103 20.89 3.65 -11.14
N GLY A 104 20.16 2.56 -11.30
CA GLY A 104 20.31 1.36 -10.48
C GLY A 104 19.82 1.50 -9.03
N VAL A 105 19.09 2.57 -8.71
CA VAL A 105 18.66 2.90 -7.34
C VAL A 105 17.28 2.32 -7.07
N SER A 106 17.20 1.39 -6.11
CA SER A 106 15.93 0.82 -5.65
C SER A 106 15.14 1.85 -4.84
N PRO A 107 13.81 1.94 -5.02
CA PRO A 107 12.96 2.73 -4.15
C PRO A 107 12.80 2.05 -2.79
N TYR A 108 12.23 2.76 -1.81
CA TYR A 108 12.01 2.25 -0.46
C TYR A 108 10.52 2.00 -0.20
N THR A 109 10.23 1.01 0.62
CA THR A 109 8.88 0.66 1.06
C THR A 109 8.90 0.27 2.54
N MET A 110 7.73 0.01 3.12
CA MET A 110 7.57 -0.51 4.47
C MET A 110 6.27 -1.31 4.57
N TRP A 111 6.09 -2.06 5.64
CA TRP A 111 4.80 -2.63 6.00
C TRP A 111 4.06 -1.71 6.96
N GLN A 112 2.75 -1.56 6.75
CA GLN A 112 1.86 -0.84 7.64
C GLN A 112 0.71 -1.74 8.08
N THR A 113 0.35 -1.65 9.36
CA THR A 113 -0.85 -2.27 9.90
C THR A 113 -1.93 -1.21 10.04
N HIS A 114 -2.98 -1.35 9.25
CA HIS A 114 -4.12 -0.43 9.19
C HIS A 114 -5.27 -0.95 10.04
N LEU A 115 -5.86 -0.04 10.80
CA LEU A 115 -6.92 -0.34 11.75
C LEU A 115 -8.28 0.03 11.14
N PHE A 116 -9.20 -0.93 11.15
CA PHE A 116 -10.59 -0.73 10.77
C PHE A 116 -11.52 -1.22 11.88
N GLU A 117 -12.66 -0.58 12.03
CA GLU A 117 -13.70 -0.96 12.99
C GLU A 117 -15.03 -1.18 12.28
N ARG A 118 -15.73 -2.26 12.62
CA ARG A 118 -17.08 -2.55 12.15
C ARG A 118 -18.08 -1.60 12.83
N VAL A 119 -18.76 -0.74 12.07
CA VAL A 119 -19.65 0.30 12.62
C VAL A 119 -21.15 -0.02 12.57
N SER A 120 -21.53 -1.29 12.38
CA SER A 120 -22.91 -1.76 12.08
C SER A 120 -23.34 -1.47 10.63
N ALA A 121 -24.28 -2.26 10.10
CA ALA A 121 -24.92 -2.01 8.80
C ALA A 121 -26.16 -1.14 9.03
#